data_AF-A0A229NTW3-F1
#
_entry.id   AF-A0A229NTW3-F1
#
_cell.length_a   1.000
_cell.length_b   1.000
_cell.length_c   1.000
_cell.angle_alpha   90.00
_cell.angle_beta   90.00
_cell.angle_gamma   90.00
#
_symmetry.space_group_name_H-M   'P 1'
#
loop_
_entity.id
_entity.type
_entity.pdbx_description
1 polymer ?
#
loop_
_entity_poly.entity_id
_entity_poly.type
_entity_poly.pdbx_seq_one_letter_code
_entity_poly.pdbx_strand_id
1 'polypeptide(L)'
;MKPTVQMVDKMSKGDPEIAGYFHALFGIIDQQAKRIQHLEVRVVELERQLGQNSSNSSKPPSSDGLRKPTNSRTPGGKNGAPKGHKGTTLHAVQDPDEITFHVLSSCSDCHHSLASVPNLRFEKRQVFDLPAPRVWVTEHRAEIKCCPACGRKQKAAFPEGVEAPV
;
A
#
# COMPACT_ATOMS: atom_id res chain seq x y z
N MET A 1 13.58 54.90 -9.77
CA MET A 1 13.21 56.14 -10.49
C MET A 1 14.49 56.73 -11.05
N LYS A 2 14.67 56.72 -12.39
CA LYS A 2 15.91 57.27 -12.99
C LYS A 2 15.82 58.79 -13.00
N PRO A 3 16.82 59.52 -12.52
CA PRO A 3 16.82 60.97 -12.57
C PRO A 3 16.82 61.43 -14.02
N THR A 4 16.07 62.51 -14.29
CA THR A 4 15.96 63.08 -15.63
C THR A 4 17.27 63.77 -16.02
N VAL A 5 17.51 63.92 -17.32
CA VAL A 5 18.69 64.63 -17.85
C VAL A 5 18.83 66.03 -17.24
N GLN A 6 17.71 66.74 -17.05
CA GLN A 6 17.66 68.06 -16.41
C GLN A 6 18.06 68.04 -14.92
N MET A 7 17.83 66.94 -14.20
CA MET A 7 18.30 66.77 -12.82
C MET A 7 19.80 66.52 -12.77
N VAL A 8 20.32 65.69 -13.69
CA VAL A 8 21.76 65.38 -13.75
C VAL A 8 22.55 66.64 -14.11
N ASP A 9 22.08 67.44 -15.07
CA ASP A 9 22.72 68.68 -15.50
C ASP A 9 22.74 69.76 -14.40
N LYS A 10 21.65 69.85 -13.62
CA LYS A 10 21.61 70.69 -12.41
C LYS A 10 22.57 70.21 -11.32
N MET A 11 22.72 68.90 -11.14
CA MET A 11 23.63 68.30 -10.14
C MET A 11 25.10 68.42 -10.55
N SER A 12 25.40 68.37 -11.85
CA SER A 12 26.76 68.54 -12.39
C SER A 12 27.17 69.99 -12.60
N LYS A 13 26.25 70.96 -12.42
CA LYS A 13 26.46 72.39 -12.71
C LYS A 13 26.94 72.64 -14.16
N GLY A 14 26.51 71.79 -15.10
CA GLY A 14 26.92 71.85 -16.51
C GLY A 14 28.31 71.26 -16.81
N ASP A 15 29.00 70.65 -15.84
CA ASP A 15 30.27 69.96 -16.07
C ASP A 15 30.01 68.57 -16.72
N PRO A 16 30.54 68.31 -17.93
CA PRO A 16 30.28 67.07 -18.66
C PRO A 16 30.96 65.85 -18.03
N GLU A 17 32.10 66.01 -17.34
CA GLU A 17 32.77 64.90 -16.67
C GLU A 17 31.98 64.46 -15.44
N ILE A 18 31.52 65.43 -14.64
CA ILE A 18 30.70 65.17 -13.45
C ILE A 18 29.36 64.52 -13.85
N ALA A 19 28.73 65.00 -14.95
CA ALA A 19 27.53 64.38 -15.50
C ALA A 19 27.78 62.92 -15.93
N GLY A 20 28.93 62.63 -16.55
CA GLY A 20 29.36 61.28 -16.90
C GLY A 20 29.45 60.34 -15.69
N TYR A 21 30.03 60.80 -14.59
CA TYR A 21 30.09 60.03 -13.33
C TYR A 21 28.70 59.74 -12.76
N PHE A 22 27.79 60.71 -12.75
CA PHE A 22 26.41 60.48 -12.30
C PHE A 22 25.69 59.44 -13.14
N HIS A 23 25.82 59.50 -14.47
CA HIS A 23 25.23 58.49 -15.36
C HIS A 23 25.79 57.08 -15.10
N ALA A 24 27.10 56.96 -14.92
CA ALA A 24 27.73 55.69 -14.58
C ALA A 24 27.22 55.16 -13.23
N LEU A 25 27.14 56.02 -12.21
CA LEU A 25 26.63 55.67 -10.87
C LEU A 25 25.17 55.20 -10.94
N PHE A 26 24.29 55.92 -11.64
CA PHE A 26 22.90 55.51 -11.80
C PHE A 26 22.75 54.21 -12.59
N GLY A 27 23.62 53.98 -13.57
CA GLY A 27 23.71 52.70 -14.27
C GLY A 27 24.04 51.54 -13.32
N ILE A 28 25.03 51.73 -12.45
CA ILE A 28 25.40 50.74 -11.42
C ILE A 28 24.26 50.52 -10.42
N ILE A 29 23.60 51.58 -9.95
CA ILE A 29 22.46 51.49 -9.03
C ILE A 29 21.29 50.72 -9.67
N ASP A 30 20.96 50.98 -10.94
CA ASP A 30 19.91 50.26 -11.67
C ASP A 30 20.25 48.77 -11.82
N GLN A 31 21.51 48.46 -12.11
CA GLN A 31 21.98 47.08 -12.22
C GLN A 31 21.95 46.36 -10.87
N GLN A 32 22.35 47.03 -9.79
CA GLN A 32 22.29 46.48 -8.44
C GLN A 32 20.84 46.25 -7.99
N ALA A 33 19.94 47.20 -8.23
CA ALA A 33 18.52 47.07 -7.88
C ALA A 33 17.88 45.86 -8.57
N LYS A 34 18.17 45.65 -9.87
CA LYS A 34 17.73 44.45 -10.60
C LYS A 34 18.28 43.16 -10.01
N ARG A 35 19.56 43.17 -9.60
CA ARG A 35 20.19 42.00 -9.01
C ARG A 35 19.65 41.67 -7.63
N ILE A 36 19.36 42.68 -6.82
CA ILE A 36 18.70 42.53 -5.51
C ILE A 36 17.33 41.91 -5.71
N GLN A 37 16.50 42.47 -6.59
CA GLN A 37 15.16 41.93 -6.87
C GLN A 37 15.20 40.46 -7.31
N HIS A 38 16.14 40.11 -8.21
CA HIS A 38 16.31 38.72 -8.64
C HIS A 38 16.76 37.80 -7.49
N LEU A 39 17.66 38.28 -6.62
CA LEU A 39 18.12 37.51 -5.46
C LEU A 39 17.02 37.34 -4.42
N GLU A 40 16.22 38.37 -4.14
CA GLU A 40 15.07 38.29 -3.22
C GLU A 40 14.06 37.23 -3.67
N VAL A 41 13.69 37.24 -4.96
CA VAL A 41 12.80 36.21 -5.53
C VAL A 41 13.40 34.81 -5.37
N ARG A 42 14.71 34.67 -5.60
CA ARG A 42 15.39 33.38 -5.45
C ARG A 42 15.47 32.94 -4.00
N VAL A 43 15.68 33.85 -3.05
CA VAL A 43 15.69 33.55 -1.61
C VAL A 43 14.32 33.04 -1.18
N VAL A 44 13.24 33.74 -1.54
CA VAL A 44 11.87 33.32 -1.21
C VAL A 44 11.56 31.93 -1.76
N GLU A 45 11.95 31.64 -3.01
CA GLU A 45 11.71 30.32 -3.60
C GLU A 45 12.55 29.22 -2.93
N LEU A 46 13.81 29.49 -2.59
CA LEU A 46 14.66 28.55 -1.86
C LEU A 46 14.14 28.28 -0.44
N GLU A 47 13.69 29.31 0.27
CA GLU A 47 13.06 29.18 1.58
C GLU A 47 11.78 28.34 1.50
N ARG A 48 10.94 28.58 0.48
CA ARG A 48 9.75 27.78 0.21
C ARG A 48 10.09 26.31 -0.08
N GLN A 49 11.18 26.05 -0.81
CA GLN A 49 11.63 24.68 -1.09
C GLN A 49 12.19 24.00 0.17
N LEU A 50 12.94 24.73 1.00
CA LEU A 50 13.52 24.21 2.24
C LEU A 50 12.47 23.91 3.31
N GLY A 51 11.36 24.65 3.34
CA GLY A 51 10.23 24.45 4.25
C GLY A 51 9.29 23.31 3.85
N GLN A 52 9.45 22.70 2.67
CA GLN A 52 8.63 21.57 2.23
C GLN A 52 9.13 20.25 2.82
N ASN A 53 8.18 19.46 3.34
CA ASN A 53 8.39 18.10 3.80
C ASN A 53 7.18 17.23 3.42
N SER A 54 7.24 15.93 3.71
CA SER A 54 6.13 15.00 3.43
C SER A 54 4.81 15.36 4.11
N SER A 55 4.84 16.13 5.20
CA SER A 55 3.62 16.56 5.91
C SER A 55 2.88 17.69 5.20
N ASN A 56 3.56 18.51 4.38
CA ASN A 56 2.97 19.73 3.81
C ASN A 56 3.09 19.84 2.28
N SER A 57 3.66 18.84 1.59
CA SER A 57 3.94 18.92 0.14
C SER A 57 3.44 17.73 -0.69
N SER A 58 2.62 16.84 -0.12
CA SER A 58 2.14 15.60 -0.77
C SER A 58 3.25 14.66 -1.27
N LYS A 59 4.51 14.94 -0.92
CA LYS A 59 5.67 14.09 -1.22
C LYS A 59 5.69 12.92 -0.23
N PRO A 60 6.14 11.73 -0.67
CA PRO A 60 6.23 10.60 0.24
C PRO A 60 7.28 10.88 1.34
N PRO A 61 7.09 10.36 2.58
CA PRO A 61 8.05 10.49 3.68
C PRO A 61 9.47 10.04 3.35
N SER A 62 9.64 9.14 2.38
CA SER A 62 10.94 8.70 1.90
C SER A 62 11.78 9.84 1.30
N SER A 63 11.16 10.85 0.69
CA SER A 63 11.80 12.00 0.06
C SER A 63 12.39 13.02 1.05
N ASP A 64 12.02 12.96 2.34
CA ASP A 64 12.53 13.88 3.37
C ASP A 64 13.99 13.57 3.78
N GLY A 65 14.58 12.47 3.28
CA GLY A 65 15.99 12.13 3.54
C GLY A 65 16.29 11.96 5.04
N LEU A 66 17.25 12.74 5.56
CA LEU A 66 17.62 12.77 6.98
C LEU A 66 16.76 13.73 7.82
N ARG A 67 15.87 14.51 7.20
CA ARG A 67 14.92 15.41 7.90
C ARG A 67 13.67 14.69 8.39
N LYS A 68 13.62 13.37 8.26
CA LYS A 68 12.49 12.54 8.72
C LYS A 68 12.33 12.71 10.24
N PRO A 69 11.10 12.89 10.73
CA PRO A 69 10.86 12.94 12.17
C PRO A 69 11.30 11.63 12.82
N THR A 70 11.95 11.72 13.99
CA THR A 70 12.32 10.57 14.79
C THR A 70 11.04 9.82 15.19
N ASN A 71 11.00 8.51 14.93
CA ASN A 71 9.89 7.68 15.32
C ASN A 71 9.79 7.65 16.85
N SER A 72 8.77 8.31 17.42
CA SER A 72 8.50 8.36 18.85
C SER A 72 7.77 7.13 19.38
N ARG A 73 7.42 6.17 18.50
CA ARG A 73 6.80 4.91 18.94
C ARG A 73 7.82 4.09 19.71
N THR A 74 7.49 3.75 20.94
CA THR A 74 8.11 2.63 21.63
C THR A 74 7.89 1.36 20.79
N PRO A 75 8.93 0.56 20.53
CA PRO A 75 8.76 -0.73 19.87
C PRO A 75 7.67 -1.51 20.58
N GLY A 76 6.64 -1.93 19.83
CA GLY A 76 5.67 -2.89 20.34
C GLY A 76 6.40 -4.15 20.81
N GLY A 77 5.80 -4.85 21.78
CA GLY A 77 6.35 -6.07 22.37
C GLY A 77 6.76 -7.13 21.32
N LYS A 78 7.43 -8.19 21.79
CA LYS A 78 8.03 -9.26 20.97
C LYS A 78 7.14 -9.63 19.77
N ASN A 79 7.58 -9.25 18.58
CA ASN A 79 6.92 -9.63 17.34
C ASN A 79 7.13 -11.13 17.09
N GLY A 80 6.05 -11.88 16.93
CA GLY A 80 6.07 -13.31 16.66
C GLY A 80 5.82 -14.20 17.88
N ALA A 81 5.68 -15.50 17.63
CA ALA A 81 5.53 -16.49 18.68
C ALA A 81 6.74 -16.47 19.63
N PRO A 82 6.54 -16.63 20.94
CA PRO A 82 7.64 -16.63 21.91
C PRO A 82 8.66 -17.73 21.57
N LYS A 83 9.93 -17.45 21.86
CA LYS A 83 11.02 -18.42 21.70
C LYS A 83 10.67 -19.72 22.45
N GLY A 84 10.61 -20.84 21.73
CA GLY A 84 10.20 -22.14 22.28
C GLY A 84 8.76 -22.56 21.97
N HIS A 85 7.99 -21.76 21.22
CA HIS A 85 6.68 -22.20 20.74
C HIS A 85 6.85 -23.40 19.82
N LYS A 86 6.14 -24.50 20.13
CA LYS A 86 6.12 -25.68 19.27
C LYS A 86 5.47 -25.28 17.94
N GLY A 87 6.21 -25.40 16.85
CA GLY A 87 5.66 -25.23 15.51
C GLY A 87 4.75 -26.39 15.18
N THR A 88 3.61 -26.12 14.56
CA THR A 88 2.70 -27.14 14.02
C THR A 88 2.80 -27.09 12.50
N THR A 89 3.90 -27.63 11.97
CA THR A 89 4.08 -27.75 10.52
C THR A 89 3.22 -28.91 10.02
N LEU A 90 2.64 -28.77 8.82
CA LEU A 90 1.94 -29.87 8.17
C LEU A 90 2.93 -31.00 7.85
N HIS A 91 2.56 -32.22 8.20
CA HIS A 91 3.32 -33.43 7.90
C HIS A 91 2.61 -34.21 6.81
N ALA A 92 3.38 -34.85 5.93
CA ALA A 92 2.82 -35.74 4.92
C ALA A 92 2.02 -36.86 5.60
N VAL A 93 0.80 -37.10 5.10
CA VAL A 93 -0.14 -38.10 5.61
C VAL A 93 0.10 -39.43 4.87
N GLN A 94 -0.06 -40.56 5.56
CA GLN A 94 0.12 -41.87 4.92
C GLN A 94 -1.02 -42.24 3.98
N ASP A 95 -2.25 -41.84 4.32
CA ASP A 95 -3.48 -42.15 3.59
C ASP A 95 -4.20 -40.85 3.20
N PRO A 96 -3.96 -40.30 1.99
CA PRO A 96 -4.65 -39.11 1.50
C PRO A 96 -6.05 -39.45 0.97
N ASP A 97 -6.98 -38.50 1.02
CA ASP A 97 -8.36 -38.69 0.55
C ASP A 97 -8.45 -39.03 -0.95
N GLU A 98 -7.51 -38.54 -1.76
CA GLU A 98 -7.42 -38.81 -3.20
C GLU A 98 -5.95 -39.03 -3.63
N ILE A 99 -5.73 -39.97 -4.56
CA ILE A 99 -4.41 -40.25 -5.17
C ILE A 99 -4.53 -40.16 -6.69
N THR A 100 -3.83 -39.18 -7.28
CA THR A 100 -3.74 -39.01 -8.73
C THR A 100 -2.39 -39.52 -9.24
N PHE A 101 -2.41 -40.46 -10.19
CA PHE A 101 -1.19 -40.98 -10.82
C PHE A 101 -0.86 -40.21 -12.10
N HIS A 102 0.40 -39.80 -12.22
CA HIS A 102 0.94 -39.22 -13.45
C HIS A 102 1.78 -40.28 -14.17
N VAL A 103 1.29 -40.76 -15.31
CA VAL A 103 1.93 -41.83 -16.08
C VAL A 103 2.91 -41.25 -17.09
N LEU A 104 4.09 -41.86 -17.17
CA LEU A 104 5.09 -41.52 -18.18
C LEU A 104 4.90 -42.43 -19.41
N SER A 105 4.52 -41.86 -20.54
CA SER A 105 4.22 -42.61 -21.77
C SER A 105 5.37 -42.67 -22.76
N SER A 106 6.34 -41.76 -22.68
CA SER A 106 7.49 -41.70 -23.58
C SER A 106 8.75 -41.20 -22.87
N CYS A 107 9.90 -41.64 -23.37
CA CYS A 107 11.20 -41.15 -22.93
C CYS A 107 11.42 -39.70 -23.40
N SER A 108 11.93 -38.83 -22.52
CA SER A 108 12.25 -37.44 -22.89
C SER A 108 13.37 -37.34 -23.92
N ASP A 109 14.31 -38.29 -23.92
CA ASP A 109 15.55 -38.17 -24.68
C ASP A 109 15.43 -38.82 -26.07
N CYS A 110 14.80 -39.99 -26.15
CA CYS A 110 14.68 -40.75 -27.40
C CYS A 110 13.24 -40.96 -27.87
N HIS A 111 12.24 -40.46 -27.13
CA HIS A 111 10.81 -40.57 -27.43
C HIS A 111 10.25 -41.99 -27.57
N HIS A 112 11.04 -43.02 -27.21
CA HIS A 112 10.56 -44.39 -27.18
C HIS A 112 9.39 -44.53 -26.19
N SER A 113 8.42 -45.38 -26.54
CA SER A 113 7.24 -45.61 -25.71
C SER A 113 7.62 -46.31 -24.42
N LEU A 114 7.11 -45.81 -23.30
CA LEU A 114 7.25 -46.39 -21.96
C LEU A 114 5.92 -46.97 -21.45
N ALA A 115 4.86 -46.97 -22.27
CA ALA A 115 3.51 -47.37 -21.87
C ALA A 115 3.40 -48.80 -21.34
N SER A 116 4.25 -49.72 -21.81
CA SER A 116 4.31 -51.12 -21.37
C SER A 116 5.42 -51.41 -20.36
N VAL A 117 6.21 -50.40 -19.99
CA VAL A 117 7.33 -50.55 -19.06
C VAL A 117 6.80 -50.40 -17.62
N PRO A 118 7.07 -51.36 -16.71
CA PRO A 118 6.65 -51.24 -15.32
C PRO A 118 7.38 -50.08 -14.62
N ASN A 119 6.68 -49.37 -13.75
CA ASN A 119 7.28 -48.30 -12.97
C ASN A 119 8.25 -48.85 -11.91
N LEU A 120 9.36 -48.14 -11.69
CA LEU A 120 10.35 -48.53 -10.69
C LEU A 120 9.99 -48.07 -9.27
N ARG A 121 9.46 -46.85 -9.15
CA ARG A 121 9.02 -46.22 -7.90
C ARG A 121 8.08 -45.05 -8.19
N PHE A 122 7.39 -44.56 -7.16
CA PHE A 122 6.66 -43.30 -7.21
C PHE A 122 7.41 -42.23 -6.41
N GLU A 123 7.50 -41.03 -6.96
CA GLU A 123 7.86 -39.83 -6.21
C GLU A 123 6.56 -39.13 -5.76
N LYS A 124 6.43 -38.84 -4.47
CA LYS A 124 5.18 -38.34 -3.88
C LYS A 124 5.32 -36.86 -3.51
N ARG A 125 4.29 -36.07 -3.82
CA ARG A 125 4.07 -34.70 -3.31
C ARG A 125 2.61 -34.60 -2.87
N GLN A 126 2.35 -34.01 -1.71
CA GLN A 126 1.00 -33.81 -1.20
C GLN A 126 0.66 -32.32 -1.19
N VAL A 127 -0.54 -32.02 -1.65
CA VAL A 127 -1.15 -30.71 -1.58
C VAL A 127 -2.23 -30.79 -0.51
N PHE A 128 -2.24 -29.83 0.41
CA PHE A 128 -3.22 -29.74 1.49
C PHE A 128 -4.19 -28.62 1.17
N ASP A 129 -5.36 -28.99 0.64
CA ASP A 129 -6.45 -28.06 0.35
C ASP A 129 -7.63 -28.31 1.30
N LEU A 130 -8.34 -27.24 1.65
CA LEU A 130 -9.61 -27.32 2.38
C LEU A 130 -10.74 -27.42 1.36
N PRO A 131 -11.53 -28.52 1.34
CA PRO A 131 -12.70 -28.59 0.48
C PRO A 131 -13.68 -27.48 0.85
N ALA A 132 -14.51 -27.07 -0.13
CA ALA A 132 -15.52 -26.04 0.11
C ALA A 132 -16.38 -26.41 1.34
N PRO A 133 -16.49 -25.51 2.33
CA PRO A 133 -17.27 -25.80 3.53
C PRO A 133 -18.73 -26.03 3.14
N ARG A 134 -19.26 -27.20 3.47
CA ARG A 134 -20.67 -27.52 3.24
C ARG A 134 -21.52 -27.06 4.42
N VAL A 135 -22.67 -26.46 4.13
CA VAL A 135 -23.69 -26.18 5.15
C VAL A 135 -24.42 -27.47 5.49
N TRP A 136 -24.48 -27.81 6.78
CA TRP A 136 -25.30 -28.92 7.25
C TRP A 136 -26.70 -28.40 7.59
N VAL A 137 -27.70 -28.76 6.78
CA VAL A 137 -29.09 -28.33 6.98
C VAL A 137 -29.87 -29.42 7.70
N THR A 138 -30.51 -29.08 8.82
CA THR A 138 -31.45 -29.96 9.52
C THR A 138 -32.85 -29.36 9.44
N GLU A 139 -33.79 -30.08 8.83
CA GLU A 139 -35.19 -29.66 8.77
C GLU A 139 -35.94 -30.18 10.00
N HIS A 140 -36.46 -29.28 10.83
CA HIS A 140 -37.35 -29.65 11.92
C HIS A 140 -38.80 -29.62 11.42
N ARG A 141 -39.53 -30.73 11.57
CA ARG A 141 -40.95 -30.83 11.21
C ARG A 141 -41.80 -31.05 12.45
N ALA A 142 -42.75 -30.15 12.69
CA ALA A 142 -43.75 -30.30 13.74
C ALA A 142 -45.02 -30.94 13.17
N GLU A 143 -45.43 -32.08 13.72
CA GLU A 143 -46.71 -32.70 13.36
C GLU A 143 -47.89 -31.82 13.76
N ILE A 144 -48.94 -31.81 12.93
CA ILE A 144 -50.23 -31.18 13.24
C ILE A 144 -51.32 -32.22 13.05
N LYS A 145 -52.10 -32.46 14.11
CA LYS A 145 -53.18 -33.46 14.14
C LYS A 145 -54.48 -32.83 14.63
N CYS A 146 -55.62 -33.28 14.11
CA CYS A 146 -56.93 -32.91 14.65
C CYS A 146 -57.31 -33.89 15.75
N CYS A 147 -57.67 -33.39 16.93
CA CYS A 147 -58.15 -34.24 18.01
C CYS A 147 -59.54 -34.79 17.66
N PRO A 148 -59.75 -36.12 17.62
CA PRO A 148 -61.05 -36.68 17.25
C PRO A 148 -62.13 -36.43 18.33
N ALA A 149 -61.73 -36.19 19.58
CA ALA A 149 -62.66 -35.98 20.69
C ALA A 149 -63.22 -34.55 20.76
N CYS A 150 -62.43 -33.53 20.41
CA CYS A 150 -62.86 -32.12 20.51
C CYS A 150 -62.71 -31.32 19.21
N GLY A 151 -62.27 -31.93 18.12
CA GLY A 151 -62.10 -31.30 16.80
C GLY A 151 -60.95 -30.29 16.69
N ARG A 152 -60.28 -29.93 17.79
CA ARG A 152 -59.21 -28.92 17.81
C ARG A 152 -57.92 -29.43 17.18
N LYS A 153 -57.23 -28.55 16.45
CA LYS A 153 -55.90 -28.80 15.91
C LYS A 153 -54.86 -28.71 17.02
N GLN A 154 -54.02 -29.74 17.13
CA GLN A 154 -52.86 -29.81 18.01
C GLN A 154 -51.59 -29.80 17.16
N LYS A 155 -50.58 -29.03 17.58
CA LYS A 155 -49.29 -28.92 16.90
C LYS A 155 -48.18 -29.29 17.88
N ALA A 156 -47.23 -30.11 17.44
CA ALA A 156 -46.03 -30.42 18.22
C ALA A 156 -45.14 -29.17 18.38
N ALA A 157 -44.49 -29.05 19.53
CA ALA A 157 -43.55 -27.95 19.79
C ALA A 157 -42.24 -28.18 19.01
N PHE A 158 -41.63 -27.09 18.56
CA PHE A 158 -40.26 -27.12 18.06
C PHE A 158 -39.25 -27.13 19.24
N PRO A 159 -38.03 -27.66 19.05
CA PRO A 159 -36.97 -27.54 20.04
C PRO A 159 -36.60 -26.08 20.32
N GLU A 160 -36.05 -25.84 21.52
CA GLU A 160 -35.53 -24.53 21.92
C GLU A 160 -34.48 -24.04 20.91
N GLY A 161 -34.64 -22.80 20.43
CA GLY A 161 -33.77 -22.20 19.40
C GLY A 161 -34.22 -22.39 17.94
N VAL A 162 -35.30 -23.12 17.66
CA VAL A 162 -35.90 -23.26 16.31
C VAL A 162 -37.26 -22.56 16.27
N GLU A 163 -37.25 -21.22 16.28
CA GLU A 163 -38.46 -20.42 16.53
C GLU A 163 -39.17 -19.91 15.27
N ALA A 164 -38.44 -19.70 14.18
CA ALA A 164 -38.97 -19.09 12.96
C ALA A 164 -38.60 -19.91 11.70
N PRO A 165 -39.49 -19.95 10.69
CA PRO A 165 -39.14 -20.48 9.38
C PRO A 165 -38.08 -19.60 8.69
N VAL A 166 -37.29 -20.21 7.82
CA VAL A 166 -36.34 -19.53 6.93
C VAL A 166 -37.04 -19.12 5.65
#